data_AF-A0A250J401-F1
#
_entry.id   AF-A0A250J401-F1
#
_cell.length_a   1.000
_cell.length_b   1.000
_cell.length_c   1.000
_cell.angle_alpha   90.00
_cell.angle_beta   90.00
_cell.angle_gamma   90.00
#
_symmetry.space_group_name_H-M   'P 1'
#
loop_
_entity.id
_entity.type
_entity.pdbx_description
1 polymer ?
#
loop_
_entity_poly.entity_id
_entity_poly.type
_entity_poly.pdbx_seq_one_letter_code
_entity_poly.pdbx_strand_id
1 'polypeptide(L)'
;MRMVGTIAVGIVALLASPAQADSVIKSKQVSWQGCAYTIKVLLEDDPYADTPYSVSLQSAVVSPDTCSLTPRIVNLVDSVREPRIAIAASAEGLAIAYSYEEYERFSFGRNLLRIHHLNPSTLGSVRVAELEGIRLSETGGWWNPSPISLNQLTLYPGSLEVYGFLEGGTNAIKSNVPATSWPPPIAQGNSFVATYPDFFGSTQQPPQIVTF
;
A
#
# COMPACT_ATOMS: atom_id res chain seq x y z
N MET A 1 -16.33 -63.38 -19.50
CA MET A 1 -17.04 -62.47 -20.41
C MET A 1 -16.67 -61.05 -20.03
N ARG A 2 -16.21 -60.24 -20.99
CA ARG A 2 -15.71 -58.87 -20.82
C ARG A 2 -16.87 -57.91 -20.53
N MET A 3 -16.74 -57.03 -19.54
CA MET A 3 -17.49 -55.77 -19.50
C MET A 3 -16.50 -54.62 -19.68
N VAL A 4 -16.69 -53.91 -20.78
CA VAL A 4 -15.94 -52.71 -21.19
C VAL A 4 -16.61 -51.52 -20.51
N GLY A 5 -15.86 -50.77 -19.71
CA GLY A 5 -16.30 -49.53 -19.10
C GLY A 5 -16.18 -48.37 -20.11
N THR A 6 -17.29 -47.72 -20.40
CA THR A 6 -17.35 -46.51 -21.23
C THR A 6 -17.11 -45.30 -20.33
N ILE A 7 -15.97 -44.63 -20.47
CA ILE A 7 -15.71 -43.35 -19.81
C ILE A 7 -16.20 -42.23 -20.73
N ALA A 8 -17.22 -41.50 -20.30
CA ALA A 8 -17.66 -40.28 -20.95
C ALA A 8 -16.70 -39.15 -20.58
N VAL A 9 -15.94 -38.66 -21.57
CA VAL A 9 -15.10 -37.46 -21.43
C VAL A 9 -15.99 -36.26 -21.76
N GLY A 10 -16.48 -35.58 -20.73
CA GLY A 10 -17.12 -34.27 -20.87
C GLY A 10 -16.07 -33.20 -21.08
N ILE A 11 -15.98 -32.68 -22.30
CA ILE A 11 -15.18 -31.49 -22.63
C ILE A 11 -15.94 -30.28 -22.09
N VAL A 12 -15.50 -29.73 -20.96
CA VAL A 12 -15.95 -28.42 -20.48
C VAL A 12 -15.18 -27.37 -21.28
N ALA A 13 -15.85 -26.74 -22.23
CA ALA A 13 -15.33 -25.55 -22.91
C ALA A 13 -15.47 -24.35 -21.95
N LEU A 14 -14.38 -24.00 -21.27
CA LEU A 14 -14.27 -22.72 -20.57
C LEU A 14 -14.09 -21.62 -21.61
N LEU A 15 -15.17 -20.90 -21.89
CA LEU A 15 -15.15 -19.59 -22.53
C LEU A 15 -14.46 -18.61 -21.57
N ALA A 16 -13.13 -18.57 -21.59
CA ALA A 16 -12.37 -17.53 -20.92
C ALA A 16 -12.36 -16.30 -21.84
N SER A 17 -13.33 -15.41 -21.63
CA SER A 17 -13.18 -14.00 -22.03
C SER A 17 -11.89 -13.46 -21.40
N PRO A 18 -11.09 -12.64 -22.10
CA PRO A 18 -10.02 -11.91 -21.47
C PRO A 18 -10.66 -10.78 -20.66
N ALA A 19 -11.24 -11.10 -19.51
CA ALA A 19 -11.48 -10.10 -18.49
C ALA A 19 -10.10 -9.64 -18.02
N GLN A 20 -9.87 -8.32 -18.02
CA GLN A 20 -8.66 -7.70 -17.46
C GLN A 20 -8.35 -8.39 -16.13
N ALA A 21 -7.23 -9.13 -16.09
CA ALA A 21 -6.87 -9.90 -14.91
C ALA A 21 -6.13 -8.97 -13.96
N ASP A 22 -6.75 -8.65 -12.81
CA ASP A 22 -6.10 -7.91 -11.74
C ASP A 22 -4.72 -8.53 -11.47
N SER A 23 -3.67 -7.71 -11.58
CA SER A 23 -2.32 -8.21 -11.48
C SER A 23 -1.89 -8.24 -10.02
N VAL A 24 -1.55 -9.43 -9.51
CA VAL A 24 -0.96 -9.57 -8.17
C VAL A 24 0.48 -9.04 -8.22
N ILE A 25 0.70 -7.83 -7.72
CA ILE A 25 2.01 -7.16 -7.77
C ILE A 25 2.86 -7.40 -6.52
N LYS A 26 2.23 -7.71 -5.38
CA LYS A 26 2.90 -8.11 -4.13
C LYS A 26 2.04 -9.08 -3.36
N SER A 27 2.68 -9.92 -2.54
CA SER A 27 1.97 -10.75 -1.56
C SER A 27 2.80 -10.95 -0.29
N LYS A 28 2.11 -11.15 0.83
CA LYS A 28 2.69 -11.56 2.10
C LYS A 28 1.81 -12.57 2.81
N GLN A 29 2.45 -13.56 3.42
CA GLN A 29 1.79 -14.45 4.36
C GLN A 29 1.80 -13.82 5.74
N VAL A 30 0.68 -13.95 6.46
CA VAL A 30 0.51 -13.47 7.82
C VAL A 30 -0.18 -14.57 8.64
N SER A 31 0.24 -14.71 9.89
CA SER A 31 -0.44 -15.56 10.86
C SER A 31 -1.32 -14.70 11.75
N TRP A 32 -2.62 -14.97 11.78
CA TRP A 32 -3.60 -14.22 12.56
C TRP A 32 -4.60 -15.16 13.21
N GLN A 33 -4.89 -14.98 14.51
CA GLN A 33 -5.82 -15.85 15.26
C GLN A 33 -5.54 -17.35 15.10
N GLY A 34 -4.26 -17.73 15.03
CA GLY A 34 -3.85 -19.13 14.84
C GLY A 34 -3.94 -19.66 13.41
N CYS A 35 -4.27 -18.81 12.44
CA CYS A 35 -4.49 -19.15 11.05
C CYS A 35 -3.50 -18.48 10.12
N ALA A 36 -3.12 -19.16 9.04
CA ALA A 36 -2.29 -18.59 7.99
C ALA A 36 -3.17 -18.00 6.88
N TYR A 37 -2.86 -16.76 6.50
CA TYR A 37 -3.51 -16.03 5.42
C TYR A 37 -2.46 -15.50 4.45
N THR A 38 -2.83 -15.37 3.19
CA THR A 38 -2.06 -14.62 2.21
C THR A 38 -2.79 -13.32 1.92
N ILE A 39 -2.09 -12.20 2.09
CA ILE A 39 -2.54 -10.88 1.67
C ILE A 39 -1.87 -10.59 0.33
N LYS A 40 -2.68 -10.30 -0.68
CA LYS A 40 -2.25 -9.92 -2.02
C LYS A 40 -2.58 -8.46 -2.25
N VAL A 41 -1.67 -7.77 -2.91
CA VAL A 41 -1.91 -6.45 -3.48
C VAL A 41 -2.25 -6.65 -4.95
N LEU A 42 -3.43 -6.20 -5.34
CA LEU A 42 -3.92 -6.20 -6.70
C LEU A 42 -3.72 -4.80 -7.27
N LEU A 43 -3.18 -4.74 -8.49
CA LEU A 43 -3.13 -3.52 -9.29
C LEU A 43 -4.00 -3.73 -10.52
N GLU A 44 -5.02 -2.88 -10.63
CA GLU A 44 -5.85 -2.74 -11.82
C GLU A 44 -5.36 -1.52 -12.61
N ASP A 45 -5.38 -1.62 -13.93
CA ASP A 45 -5.00 -0.56 -14.87
C ASP A 45 -6.11 -0.39 -15.91
N ASP A 46 -6.80 0.75 -15.88
CA ASP A 46 -7.77 1.18 -16.88
C ASP A 46 -7.31 2.49 -17.54
N PRO A 47 -6.73 2.43 -18.76
CA PRO A 47 -6.19 3.62 -19.43
C PRO A 47 -7.26 4.65 -19.83
N TYR A 48 -8.55 4.35 -19.66
CA TYR A 48 -9.66 5.26 -19.95
C TYR A 48 -10.26 5.92 -18.70
N ALA A 49 -9.84 5.52 -17.50
CA ALA A 49 -10.30 6.12 -16.26
C ALA A 49 -9.55 7.43 -15.95
N ASP A 50 -10.20 8.34 -15.21
CA ASP A 50 -9.56 9.54 -14.68
C ASP A 50 -8.39 9.19 -13.73
N THR A 51 -8.49 8.04 -13.06
CA THR A 51 -7.46 7.41 -12.22
C THR A 51 -7.16 6.01 -12.78
N PRO A 52 -6.21 5.85 -13.71
CA PRO A 52 -5.95 4.57 -14.35
C PRO A 52 -5.57 3.44 -13.38
N TYR A 53 -5.00 3.74 -12.22
CA TYR A 53 -4.51 2.71 -11.30
C TYR A 53 -5.41 2.55 -10.09
N SER A 54 -5.82 1.31 -9.76
CA SER A 54 -6.50 1.00 -8.50
C SER A 54 -5.71 -0.03 -7.69
N VAL A 55 -5.56 0.23 -6.39
CA VAL A 55 -4.83 -0.64 -5.46
C VAL A 55 -5.80 -1.30 -4.51
N SER A 56 -5.98 -2.60 -4.67
CA SER A 56 -6.83 -3.40 -3.80
C SER A 56 -6.04 -4.39 -2.97
N LEU A 57 -6.55 -4.69 -1.78
CA LEU A 57 -6.05 -5.78 -0.94
C LEU A 57 -7.00 -6.95 -0.97
N GLN A 58 -6.47 -8.13 -1.24
CA GLN A 58 -7.20 -9.39 -1.16
C GLN A 58 -6.62 -10.28 -0.08
N SER A 59 -7.46 -10.78 0.83
CA SER A 59 -7.10 -11.87 1.73
C SER A 59 -7.48 -13.22 1.12
N ALA A 60 -6.63 -14.22 1.31
CA ALA A 60 -6.90 -15.60 0.98
C ALA A 60 -6.53 -16.50 2.17
N VAL A 61 -7.36 -17.50 2.43
CA VAL A 61 -7.13 -18.47 3.51
C VAL A 61 -6.16 -19.54 3.03
N VAL A 62 -5.12 -19.83 3.81
CA VAL A 62 -4.15 -20.90 3.48
C VAL A 62 -4.62 -22.26 4.01
N SER A 63 -5.37 -22.28 5.12
CA SER A 63 -5.91 -23.49 5.76
C SER A 63 -7.43 -23.38 5.94
N PRO A 64 -8.22 -23.60 4.86
CA PRO A 64 -9.67 -23.33 4.86
C PRO A 64 -10.45 -24.14 5.90
N ASP A 65 -9.95 -25.31 6.27
CA ASP A 65 -10.64 -26.23 7.18
C ASP A 65 -10.57 -25.81 8.65
N THR A 66 -9.62 -24.94 9.01
CA THR A 66 -9.39 -24.50 10.40
C THR A 66 -9.66 -23.02 10.61
N CYS A 67 -9.97 -22.28 9.55
CA CYS A 67 -9.97 -20.82 9.56
C CYS A 67 -11.33 -20.26 9.14
N SER A 68 -11.94 -19.46 10.01
CA SER A 68 -13.30 -18.93 9.84
C SER A 68 -13.36 -17.60 9.09
N LEU A 69 -12.22 -16.94 8.85
CA LEU A 69 -12.17 -15.67 8.14
C LEU A 69 -12.50 -15.87 6.66
N THR A 70 -13.60 -15.26 6.23
CA THR A 70 -13.98 -15.20 4.81
C THR A 70 -12.95 -14.34 4.05
N PRO A 71 -12.39 -14.83 2.93
CA PRO A 71 -11.64 -14.02 1.98
C PRO A 71 -12.38 -12.75 1.60
N ARG A 72 -11.67 -11.63 1.51
CA ARG A 72 -12.24 -10.31 1.18
C ARG A 72 -11.32 -9.54 0.26
N ILE A 73 -11.91 -8.63 -0.50
CA ILE A 73 -11.20 -7.63 -1.30
C ILE A 73 -11.63 -6.25 -0.81
N VAL A 74 -10.66 -5.35 -0.59
CA VAL A 74 -10.88 -3.96 -0.16
C VAL A 74 -10.05 -3.05 -1.03
N ASN A 75 -10.69 -2.08 -1.70
CA ASN A 75 -9.97 -1.02 -2.39
C ASN A 75 -9.31 -0.08 -1.38
N LEU A 76 -8.02 0.23 -1.57
CA LEU A 76 -7.27 1.17 -0.74
C LEU A 76 -7.23 2.56 -1.34
N VAL A 77 -6.95 2.66 -2.64
CA VAL A 77 -6.73 3.93 -3.32
C VAL A 77 -6.84 3.77 -4.84
N ASP A 78 -7.32 4.83 -5.48
CA ASP A 78 -7.22 5.04 -6.92
C ASP A 78 -6.21 6.17 -7.19
N SER A 79 -5.41 6.04 -8.23
CA SER A 79 -4.24 6.88 -8.50
C SER A 79 -4.14 7.22 -9.98
N VAL A 80 -3.72 8.45 -10.27
CA VAL A 80 -3.39 8.86 -11.65
C VAL A 80 -2.03 8.33 -12.11
N ARG A 81 -1.19 7.95 -11.16
CA ARG A 81 0.18 7.50 -11.37
C ARG A 81 0.38 6.09 -10.84
N GLU A 82 1.17 5.29 -11.54
CA GLU A 82 1.47 3.91 -11.13
C GLU A 82 2.06 3.90 -9.69
N PRO A 83 1.38 3.25 -8.73
CA PRO A 83 1.76 3.29 -7.34
C PRO A 83 2.91 2.31 -7.04
N ARG A 84 3.92 2.75 -6.28
CA ARG A 84 4.92 1.85 -5.72
C ARG A 84 4.43 1.34 -4.39
N ILE A 85 4.24 0.03 -4.27
CA ILE A 85 3.61 -0.58 -3.09
C ILE A 85 4.57 -1.56 -2.40
N ALA A 86 4.58 -1.54 -1.08
CA ALA A 86 5.21 -2.55 -0.26
C ALA A 86 4.29 -2.94 0.91
N ILE A 87 4.37 -4.22 1.27
CA ILE A 87 3.57 -4.84 2.32
C ILE A 87 4.51 -5.61 3.23
N ALA A 88 4.32 -5.47 4.54
CA ALA A 88 5.08 -6.14 5.56
C ALA A 88 4.12 -6.64 6.64
N ALA A 89 4.41 -7.82 7.20
CA ALA A 89 3.61 -8.42 8.26
C ALA A 89 4.53 -8.96 9.34
N SER A 90 4.11 -8.85 10.60
CA SER A 90 4.72 -9.47 11.76
C SER A 90 3.64 -10.04 12.68
N ALA A 91 4.03 -10.57 13.84
CA ALA A 91 3.07 -10.99 14.86
C ALA A 91 2.31 -9.80 15.49
N GLU A 92 2.84 -8.58 15.36
CA GLU A 92 2.26 -7.35 15.92
C GLU A 92 1.20 -6.74 15.00
N GLY A 93 1.27 -7.00 13.69
CA GLY A 93 0.29 -6.49 12.76
C GLY A 93 0.69 -6.58 11.28
N LEU A 94 -0.18 -5.99 10.46
CA LEU A 94 -0.03 -5.89 9.01
C LEU A 94 0.14 -4.42 8.62
N ALA A 95 1.22 -4.12 7.90
CA ALA A 95 1.50 -2.80 7.35
C ALA A 95 1.53 -2.85 5.82
N ILE A 96 0.91 -1.85 5.19
CA ILE A 96 1.10 -1.57 3.76
C ILE A 96 1.51 -0.10 3.61
N ALA A 97 2.43 0.16 2.71
CA ALA A 97 2.77 1.49 2.28
C ALA A 97 2.66 1.57 0.76
N TYR A 98 2.22 2.71 0.26
CA TYR A 98 2.18 2.98 -1.17
C TYR A 98 2.36 4.46 -1.48
N SER A 99 3.07 4.76 -2.58
CA SER A 99 3.03 6.08 -3.19
C SER A 99 1.85 6.17 -4.15
N TYR A 100 1.15 7.29 -4.18
CA TYR A 100 0.04 7.52 -5.11
C TYR A 100 -0.08 9.01 -5.44
N GLU A 101 -0.80 9.30 -6.51
CA GLU A 101 -1.11 10.66 -6.93
C GLU A 101 -2.63 10.84 -7.00
N GLU A 102 -3.13 11.83 -6.26
CA GLU A 102 -4.56 12.17 -6.25
C GLU A 102 -4.96 12.80 -7.58
N TYR A 103 -6.07 12.35 -8.14
CA TYR A 103 -6.70 13.05 -9.26
C TYR A 103 -7.33 14.34 -8.78
N GLU A 104 -6.90 15.47 -9.34
CA GLU A 104 -7.55 16.75 -9.12
C GLU A 104 -7.73 17.52 -10.43
N ARG A 105 -8.99 17.62 -10.87
CA ARG A 105 -9.35 18.17 -12.19
C ARG A 105 -8.95 19.64 -12.42
N PHE A 106 -8.81 20.42 -11.35
CA PHE A 106 -8.59 21.87 -11.42
C PHE A 106 -7.36 22.35 -10.63
N SER A 107 -6.51 21.44 -10.14
CA SER A 107 -5.36 21.75 -9.30
C SER A 107 -4.17 20.84 -9.62
N PHE A 108 -3.04 21.09 -8.96
CA PHE A 108 -1.95 20.12 -8.90
C PHE A 108 -2.34 19.02 -7.92
N GLY A 109 -2.50 17.79 -8.42
CA GLY A 109 -2.75 16.62 -7.59
C GLY A 109 -1.69 16.46 -6.50
N ARG A 110 -2.09 15.88 -5.37
CA ARG A 110 -1.18 15.63 -4.26
C ARG A 110 -0.40 14.35 -4.50
N ASN A 111 0.91 14.42 -4.29
CA ASN A 111 1.82 13.29 -4.38
C ASN A 111 2.15 12.82 -2.96
N LEU A 112 1.62 11.66 -2.60
CA LEU A 112 1.58 11.22 -1.22
C LEU A 112 2.14 9.81 -1.10
N LEU A 113 2.78 9.54 0.02
CA LEU A 113 3.10 8.19 0.46
C LEU A 113 2.26 7.89 1.69
N ARG A 114 1.31 6.98 1.54
CA ARG A 114 0.40 6.58 2.61
C ARG A 114 0.81 5.25 3.19
N ILE A 115 0.73 5.14 4.50
CA ILE A 115 1.07 3.95 5.28
C ILE A 115 -0.12 3.57 6.14
N HIS A 116 -0.57 2.33 6.02
CA HIS A 116 -1.67 1.79 6.79
C HIS A 116 -1.19 0.70 7.74
N HIS A 117 -1.62 0.80 9.00
CA HIS A 117 -1.79 -0.37 9.85
C HIS A 117 -3.17 -0.95 9.53
N LEU A 118 -3.20 -2.21 9.10
CA LEU A 118 -4.43 -2.88 8.70
C LEU A 118 -4.84 -3.92 9.74
N ASN A 119 -6.16 -4.03 9.95
CA ASN A 119 -6.73 -5.14 10.68
C ASN A 119 -6.77 -6.37 9.76
N PRO A 120 -6.07 -7.47 10.06
CA PRO A 120 -6.02 -8.63 9.16
C PRO A 120 -7.38 -9.33 8.94
N SER A 121 -8.34 -9.15 9.86
CA SER A 121 -9.68 -9.73 9.75
C SER A 121 -10.59 -8.96 8.79
N THR A 122 -10.46 -7.64 8.71
CA THR A 122 -11.32 -6.78 7.89
C THR A 122 -10.62 -6.17 6.68
N LEU A 123 -9.28 -6.20 6.66
CA LEU A 123 -8.40 -5.39 5.79
C LEU A 123 -8.66 -3.88 5.89
N GLY A 124 -9.43 -3.45 6.90
CA GLY A 124 -9.68 -2.05 7.18
C GLY A 124 -8.48 -1.40 7.85
N SER A 125 -8.33 -0.10 7.63
CA SER A 125 -7.27 0.69 8.24
C SER A 125 -7.57 0.95 9.71
N VAL A 126 -6.68 0.52 10.59
CA VAL A 126 -6.69 0.84 12.03
C VAL A 126 -6.02 2.19 12.27
N ARG A 127 -4.91 2.43 11.57
CA ARG A 127 -4.16 3.69 11.62
C ARG A 127 -3.65 4.03 10.23
N VAL A 128 -3.62 5.32 9.93
CA VAL A 128 -3.06 5.86 8.69
C VAL A 128 -2.00 6.90 9.05
N ALA A 129 -0.85 6.80 8.40
CA ALA A 129 0.16 7.83 8.37
C ALA A 129 0.39 8.24 6.91
N GLU A 130 0.83 9.47 6.71
CA GLU A 130 1.02 10.03 5.38
C GLU A 130 2.26 10.92 5.37
N LEU A 131 3.06 10.77 4.32
CA LEU A 131 4.20 11.61 3.99
C LEU A 131 3.89 12.34 2.68
N GLU A 132 4.34 13.59 2.58
CA GLU A 132 4.18 14.41 1.39
C GLU A 132 5.54 14.87 0.88
N GLY A 133 5.79 14.61 -0.40
CA GLY A 133 6.94 15.16 -1.12
C GLY A 133 6.66 16.61 -1.47
N ILE A 134 7.65 17.46 -1.23
CA ILE A 134 7.54 18.89 -1.48
C ILE A 134 8.75 19.39 -2.26
N ARG A 135 8.49 20.32 -3.18
CA ARG A 135 9.50 21.16 -3.78
C ARG A 135 9.60 22.49 -3.06
N LEU A 136 10.76 22.74 -2.47
CA LEU A 136 11.18 24.03 -1.93
C LEU A 136 11.81 24.88 -3.03
N SER A 137 11.28 26.09 -3.24
CA SER A 137 11.90 27.08 -4.12
C SER A 137 13.01 27.85 -3.40
N GLU A 138 14.10 28.14 -4.11
CA GLU A 138 15.20 28.99 -3.63
C GLU A 138 14.75 30.45 -3.39
N THR A 139 13.70 30.88 -4.10
CA THR A 139 13.17 32.25 -4.08
C THR A 139 11.99 32.46 -3.11
N GLY A 140 11.65 31.47 -2.29
CA GLY A 140 10.84 31.63 -1.10
C GLY A 140 9.33 31.33 -1.24
N GLY A 141 8.83 30.55 -0.27
CA GLY A 141 7.44 30.56 0.20
C GLY A 141 6.43 29.63 -0.47
N TRP A 142 6.69 29.16 -1.70
CA TRP A 142 5.77 28.30 -2.43
C TRP A 142 6.21 26.84 -2.34
N TRP A 143 5.34 26.04 -1.74
CA TRP A 143 5.48 24.60 -1.58
C TRP A 143 4.61 23.96 -2.65
N ASN A 144 5.22 23.30 -3.63
CA ASN A 144 4.46 22.53 -4.60
C ASN A 144 4.49 21.06 -4.19
N PRO A 145 3.34 20.37 -4.11
CA PRO A 145 3.30 18.92 -4.02
C PRO A 145 4.16 18.36 -5.13
N SER A 146 5.03 17.43 -4.79
CA SER A 146 6.03 16.95 -5.73
C SER A 146 6.24 15.45 -5.53
N PRO A 147 6.46 14.70 -6.62
CA PRO A 147 6.57 13.24 -6.58
C PRO A 147 7.46 12.66 -5.49
N ILE A 148 6.93 11.66 -4.80
CA ILE A 148 7.61 10.84 -3.80
C ILE A 148 7.36 9.37 -4.12
N SER A 149 8.39 8.54 -3.97
CA SER A 149 8.31 7.12 -4.26
C SER A 149 8.71 6.26 -3.09
N LEU A 150 7.93 5.21 -2.87
CA LEU A 150 8.27 4.13 -1.95
C LEU A 150 9.32 3.22 -2.59
N ASN A 151 10.32 2.82 -1.83
CA ASN A 151 11.26 1.78 -2.26
C ASN A 151 11.20 0.55 -1.35
N GLN A 152 11.11 0.72 -0.03
CA GLN A 152 11.05 -0.41 0.89
C GLN A 152 10.22 -0.12 2.14
N LEU A 153 9.62 -1.17 2.67
CA LEU A 153 8.93 -1.18 3.96
C LEU A 153 9.51 -2.29 4.82
N THR A 154 10.05 -1.93 5.99
CA THR A 154 10.72 -2.87 6.91
C THR A 154 10.06 -2.80 8.27
N LEU A 155 9.72 -3.97 8.83
CA LEU A 155 9.22 -4.10 10.19
C LEU A 155 10.34 -4.54 11.13
N TYR A 156 10.47 -3.83 12.24
CA TYR A 156 11.27 -4.22 13.40
C TYR A 156 10.35 -4.40 14.60
N PRO A 157 10.78 -5.11 15.65
CA PRO A 157 10.02 -5.18 16.89
C PRO A 157 9.71 -3.78 17.43
N GLY A 158 8.43 -3.41 17.47
CA GLY A 158 7.98 -2.11 17.98
C GLY A 158 8.20 -0.90 17.06
N SER A 159 8.68 -1.07 15.82
CA SER A 159 8.80 0.05 14.87
C SER A 159 8.64 -0.36 13.41
N LEU A 160 8.25 0.61 12.58
CA LEU A 160 8.13 0.48 11.14
C LEU A 160 9.05 1.49 10.47
N GLU A 161 9.92 1.04 9.56
CA GLU A 161 10.72 1.91 8.71
C GLU A 161 10.16 1.94 7.29
N VAL A 162 10.01 3.16 6.78
CA VAL A 162 9.60 3.44 5.40
C VAL A 162 10.77 4.09 4.71
N TYR A 163 11.33 3.40 3.72
CA TYR A 163 12.41 3.91 2.89
C TYR A 163 11.83 4.35 1.54
N GLY A 164 12.21 5.53 1.09
CA GLY A 164 11.80 6.06 -0.20
C GLY A 164 12.77 7.08 -0.76
N PHE A 165 12.41 7.62 -1.91
CA PHE A 165 13.17 8.66 -2.59
C PHE A 165 12.23 9.72 -3.16
N LEU A 166 12.77 10.92 -3.26
CA LEU A 166 12.13 12.10 -3.82
C LEU A 166 12.45 12.14 -5.32
N GLU A 167 11.46 12.48 -6.12
CA GLU A 167 11.58 12.39 -7.58
C GLU A 167 11.44 13.73 -8.28
N GLY A 168 12.03 13.84 -9.47
CA GLY A 168 11.93 15.04 -10.29
C GLY A 168 12.50 16.26 -9.58
N GLY A 169 11.66 17.26 -9.31
CA GLY A 169 12.05 18.48 -8.61
C GLY A 169 11.83 18.45 -7.09
N THR A 170 11.36 17.33 -6.54
CA THR A 170 11.14 17.18 -5.09
C THR A 170 12.49 17.18 -4.37
N ASN A 171 12.63 18.04 -3.37
CA ASN A 171 13.86 18.17 -2.57
C ASN A 171 13.60 18.20 -1.06
N ALA A 172 12.35 18.03 -0.65
CA ALA A 172 11.94 18.04 0.74
C ALA A 172 10.77 17.08 1.00
N ILE A 173 10.65 16.65 2.25
CA ILE A 173 9.59 15.76 2.72
C ILE A 173 9.07 16.23 4.07
N LYS A 174 7.78 16.07 4.29
CA LYS A 174 7.15 16.25 5.61
C LYS A 174 6.19 15.11 5.92
N SER A 175 5.85 14.97 7.20
CA SER A 175 4.74 14.16 7.66
C SER A 175 3.46 14.98 7.76
N ASN A 176 2.34 14.41 7.30
CA ASN A 176 1.00 14.98 7.44
C ASN A 176 0.29 14.54 8.73
N VAL A 177 0.93 13.68 9.55
CA VAL A 177 0.48 13.45 10.93
C VAL A 177 0.53 14.78 11.69
N PRO A 178 -0.51 15.15 12.48
CA PRO A 178 -0.52 16.39 13.24
C PRO A 178 0.77 16.55 14.04
N ALA A 179 1.64 17.45 13.61
CA ALA A 179 2.85 17.79 14.33
C ALA A 179 2.46 18.60 15.56
N THR A 180 3.19 18.41 16.66
CA THR A 180 3.06 19.26 17.84
C THR A 180 3.60 20.68 17.61
N SER A 181 4.23 20.94 16.45
CA SER A 181 4.81 22.22 16.05
C SER A 181 4.32 22.64 14.66
N TRP A 182 3.99 23.92 14.50
CA TRP A 182 3.66 24.54 13.22
C TRP A 182 4.74 25.56 12.82
N PRO A 183 5.28 25.52 11.58
CA PRO A 183 5.00 24.54 10.53
C PRO A 183 5.52 23.13 10.90
N PRO A 184 4.98 22.06 10.28
CA PRO A 184 5.50 20.72 10.50
C PRO A 184 6.98 20.66 10.12
N PRO A 185 7.79 19.85 10.83
CA PRO A 185 9.19 19.66 10.47
C PRO A 185 9.33 19.18 9.02
N ILE A 186 10.23 19.82 8.28
CA ILE A 186 10.55 19.49 6.90
C ILE A 186 12.00 19.03 6.85
N ALA A 187 12.22 17.87 6.24
CA ALA A 187 13.56 17.34 5.99
C ALA A 187 13.90 17.50 4.50
N GLN A 188 15.15 17.87 4.19
CA GLN A 188 15.62 18.10 2.81
C GLN A 188 16.65 17.04 2.41
N GLY A 189 16.52 16.51 1.20
CA GLY A 189 17.43 15.52 0.63
C GLY A 189 16.80 14.87 -0.60
N ASN A 190 17.39 13.77 -1.07
CA ASN A 190 16.88 13.05 -2.24
C ASN A 190 16.34 11.66 -1.88
N SER A 191 16.85 11.08 -0.80
CA SER A 191 16.34 9.84 -0.20
C SER A 191 15.94 10.08 1.24
N PHE A 192 15.07 9.23 1.76
CA PHE A 192 14.64 9.34 3.16
C PHE A 192 14.39 7.98 3.80
N VAL A 193 14.50 7.98 5.12
CA VAL A 193 13.97 6.94 6.01
C VAL A 193 13.03 7.62 7.00
N ALA A 194 11.77 7.20 7.01
CA ALA A 194 10.79 7.60 8.01
C ALA A 194 10.55 6.44 8.97
N THR A 195 10.90 6.64 10.24
CA THR A 195 10.75 5.65 11.31
C THR A 195 9.53 5.97 12.14
N TYR A 196 8.60 5.02 12.21
CA TYR A 196 7.38 5.09 13.01
C TYR A 196 7.54 4.21 14.25
N PRO A 197 7.92 4.77 15.41
CA PRO A 197 7.89 4.03 16.66
C PRO A 197 6.45 3.69 17.04
N ASP A 198 6.26 2.52 17.66
CA ASP A 198 4.97 2.04 18.14
C ASP A 198 3.87 2.13 17.07
N PHE A 199 4.21 1.76 15.82
CA PHE A 199 3.28 1.93 14.69
C PHE A 199 1.98 1.13 14.87
N PHE A 200 2.08 -0.07 15.44
CA PHE A 200 0.94 -0.94 15.74
C PHE A 200 0.27 -0.66 17.09
N GLY A 201 0.84 0.21 17.91
CA GLY A 201 0.30 0.59 19.20
C GLY A 201 -0.86 1.58 19.11
N SER A 202 -1.36 1.97 20.29
CA SER A 202 -2.50 2.86 20.45
C SER A 202 -2.14 4.35 20.33
N THR A 203 -0.86 4.70 20.39
CA THR A 203 -0.42 6.10 20.41
C THR A 203 0.04 6.55 19.03
N GLN A 204 -0.60 7.57 18.47
CA GLN A 204 -0.13 8.19 17.25
C GLN A 204 1.01 9.17 17.53
N GLN A 205 2.20 8.85 17.02
CA GLN A 205 3.39 9.68 17.11
C GLN A 205 3.84 10.12 15.71
N PRO A 206 4.43 11.33 15.57
CA PRO A 206 5.06 11.74 14.32
C PRO A 206 6.28 10.85 14.02
N PRO A 207 6.57 10.57 12.74
CA PRO A 207 7.76 9.79 12.39
C PRO A 207 9.04 10.59 12.63
N GLN A 208 10.12 9.87 12.90
CA GLN A 208 11.47 10.41 12.79
C GLN A 208 11.92 10.29 11.33
N ILE A 209 12.16 11.42 10.66
CA ILE A 209 12.55 11.45 9.25
C ILE A 209 14.03 11.84 9.16
N VAL A 210 14.81 10.98 8.51
CA VAL A 210 16.21 11.25 8.13
C VAL A 210 16.30 11.30 6.62
N THR A 211 17.09 12.23 6.09
CA THR A 211 17.28 12.47 4.66
C THR A 211 18.76 12.45 4.31
N PHE A 212 19.10 12.05 3.09
CA PHE A 212 20.46 11.98 2.55
C PHE A 212 20.48 12.02 1.01
#